data_AF-A0A968CW48-F1
#
_entry.id   AF-A0A968CW48-F1
#
_cell.length_a   1.000
_cell.length_b   1.000
_cell.length_c   1.000
_cell.angle_alpha   90.00
_cell.angle_beta   90.00
_cell.angle_gamma   90.00
#
_symmetry.space_group_name_H-M   'P 1'
#
loop_
_entity.id
_entity.type
_entity.pdbx_description
1 polymer ?
#
loop_
_entity_poly.entity_id
_entity_poly.type
_entity_poly.pdbx_seq_one_letter_code
_entity_poly.pdbx_strand_id
1 'polypeptide(L)'
;KKRCTIEHEQIVPTVIIEVDNLRSIWHWLSRQIAANKITDSICHLLEQLLPAWSHAYLYEFRYLEGKQLLNPVWTLIEAAEWETAASSKQRWVFALVASYLAQFCVGLSQFDECVLLCKRALSILSAPAKN
;
A
#
# COMPACT_ATOMS: atom_id res chain seq x y z
N LYS A 1 8.80 -7.95 46.36
CA LYS A 1 7.96 -7.58 45.19
C LYS A 1 8.47 -6.26 44.62
N LYS A 2 9.43 -6.28 43.68
CA LYS A 2 9.85 -5.09 42.92
C LYS A 2 9.02 -5.06 41.65
N ARG A 3 8.18 -4.04 41.48
CA ARG A 3 7.41 -3.81 40.24
C ARG A 3 8.36 -3.36 39.15
N CYS A 4 8.22 -3.99 37.99
CA CYS A 4 8.74 -3.55 36.71
C CYS A 4 8.07 -2.21 36.34
N THR A 5 8.83 -1.14 36.18
CA THR A 5 8.34 0.19 35.77
C THR A 5 9.25 0.85 34.73
N ILE A 6 10.00 0.07 33.93
CA ILE A 6 10.96 0.64 32.96
C ILE A 6 10.51 0.45 31.49
N GLU A 7 9.52 -0.39 31.19
CA GLU A 7 9.27 -0.78 29.79
C GLU A 7 8.33 0.16 29.00
N HIS A 8 7.56 1.05 29.63
CA HIS A 8 6.56 1.85 28.87
C HIS A 8 7.08 3.15 28.24
N GLU A 9 8.17 3.75 28.71
CA GLU A 9 8.67 5.03 28.18
C GLU A 9 9.55 4.90 26.93
N GLN A 10 10.13 3.72 26.66
CA GLN A 10 10.98 3.49 25.49
C GLN A 10 10.24 2.88 24.29
N ILE A 11 9.01 2.41 24.47
CA ILE A 11 8.22 1.82 23.38
C ILE A 11 7.66 2.92 22.46
N VAL A 12 7.26 4.06 23.01
CA VAL A 12 6.62 5.15 22.25
C VAL A 12 7.57 5.83 21.24
N PRO A 13 8.84 6.16 21.57
CA PRO A 13 9.76 6.74 20.58
C PRO A 13 10.09 5.79 19.43
N THR A 14 10.19 4.48 19.73
CA THR A 14 10.60 3.46 18.77
C THR A 14 9.53 3.25 17.69
N VAL A 15 8.26 3.23 18.07
CA VAL A 15 7.13 3.10 17.13
C VAL A 15 7.01 4.33 16.21
N ILE A 16 7.25 5.54 16.73
CA ILE A 16 7.21 6.78 15.91
C ILE A 16 8.34 6.78 14.86
N ILE A 17 9.56 6.35 15.25
CA ILE A 17 10.72 6.24 14.35
C ILE A 17 10.45 5.19 13.25
N GLU A 18 9.81 4.07 13.58
CA GLU A 18 9.46 3.04 12.60
C GLU A 18 8.48 3.55 11.55
N VAL A 19 7.43 4.30 11.95
CA VAL A 19 6.46 4.88 11.00
C VAL A 19 7.09 5.95 10.11
N ASP A 20 8.00 6.79 10.63
CA ASP A 20 8.68 7.81 9.82
C ASP A 20 9.70 7.22 8.83
N ASN A 21 10.40 6.16 9.23
CA ASN A 21 11.27 5.40 8.33
C ASN A 21 10.48 4.74 7.21
N LEU A 22 9.39 4.07 7.58
CA LEU A 22 8.45 3.47 6.65
C LEU A 22 7.89 4.55 5.68
N ARG A 23 7.66 5.79 6.12
CA ARG A 23 7.11 6.89 5.30
C ARG A 23 8.13 7.36 4.30
N SER A 24 9.37 7.49 4.75
CA SER A 24 10.52 7.86 3.92
C SER A 24 10.75 6.83 2.81
N ILE A 25 10.67 5.54 3.14
CA ILE A 25 10.75 4.45 2.14
C ILE A 25 9.59 4.54 1.16
N TRP A 26 8.36 4.78 1.62
CA TRP A 26 7.19 4.93 0.76
C TRP A 26 7.32 6.09 -0.24
N HIS A 27 7.77 7.26 0.23
CA HIS A 27 8.03 8.41 -0.64
C HIS A 27 9.18 8.14 -1.62
N TRP A 28 10.22 7.42 -1.19
CA TRP A 28 11.28 7.01 -2.10
C TRP A 28 10.77 6.06 -3.19
N LEU A 29 9.96 5.06 -2.85
CA LEU A 29 9.34 4.13 -3.80
C LEU A 29 8.45 4.87 -4.80
N SER A 30 7.59 5.77 -4.32
CA SER A 30 6.71 6.59 -5.16
C SER A 30 7.52 7.39 -6.20
N ARG A 31 8.68 7.93 -5.82
CA ARG A 31 9.59 8.62 -6.74
C ARG A 31 10.23 7.69 -7.77
N GLN A 32 10.54 6.44 -7.41
CA GLN A 32 11.04 5.47 -8.39
C GLN A 32 9.96 5.12 -9.43
N ILE A 33 8.70 5.03 -9.01
CA ILE A 33 7.57 4.82 -9.93
C ILE A 33 7.40 6.00 -10.86
N ALA A 34 7.39 7.23 -10.33
CA ALA A 34 7.30 8.44 -11.15
C ALA A 34 8.46 8.58 -12.16
N ALA A 35 9.65 8.11 -11.80
CA ALA A 35 10.82 8.12 -12.69
C ALA A 35 10.84 6.96 -13.70
N ASN A 36 9.80 6.11 -13.73
CA ASN A 36 9.73 4.88 -14.52
C ASN A 36 10.94 3.94 -14.34
N LYS A 37 11.58 3.96 -13.16
CA LYS A 37 12.74 3.11 -12.83
C LYS A 37 12.31 1.78 -12.22
N ILE A 38 11.29 1.15 -12.80
CA ILE A 38 10.63 0.00 -12.19
C ILE A 38 11.43 -1.27 -12.42
N THR A 39 11.85 -1.88 -11.31
CA THR A 39 12.52 -3.17 -11.28
C THR A 39 11.70 -4.16 -10.48
N ASP A 40 11.99 -5.45 -10.67
CA ASP A 40 11.41 -6.53 -9.86
C ASP A 40 11.63 -6.32 -8.35
N SER A 41 12.75 -5.70 -7.96
CA SER A 41 13.05 -5.36 -6.58
C SER A 41 12.09 -4.28 -6.04
N ILE A 42 11.74 -3.28 -6.84
CA ILE A 42 10.76 -2.25 -6.44
C ILE A 42 9.37 -2.86 -6.27
N CYS A 43 8.95 -3.73 -7.19
CA CYS A 43 7.69 -4.45 -7.05
C CYS A 43 7.66 -5.30 -5.78
N HIS A 44 8.76 -5.99 -5.46
CA HIS A 44 8.85 -6.80 -4.25
C HIS A 44 8.81 -5.94 -2.97
N LEU A 45 9.50 -4.81 -2.95
CA LEU A 45 9.44 -3.87 -1.83
C LEU A 45 8.03 -3.31 -1.62
N LEU A 46 7.32 -2.97 -2.70
CA LEU A 46 5.92 -2.53 -2.62
C LEU A 46 5.02 -3.62 -2.04
N GLU A 47 5.18 -4.87 -2.51
CA GLU A 47 4.41 -6.02 -2.02
C GLU A 47 4.60 -6.25 -0.51
N GLN A 48 5.83 -6.08 0.00
CA GLN A 48 6.13 -6.26 1.42
C GLN A 48 5.67 -5.09 2.30
N LEU A 49 5.83 -3.85 1.83
CA LEU A 49 5.57 -2.67 2.63
C LEU A 49 4.11 -2.28 2.68
N LEU A 50 3.38 -2.48 1.57
CA LEU A 50 2.01 -2.05 1.43
C LEU A 50 1.04 -2.65 2.48
N PRO A 51 1.14 -3.96 2.84
CA PRO A 51 0.34 -4.54 3.92
C PRO A 51 0.64 -3.92 5.29
N ALA A 52 1.93 -3.78 5.64
CA ALA A 52 2.34 -3.22 6.93
C ALA A 52 1.84 -1.77 7.07
N TRP A 53 2.01 -0.97 6.02
CA TRP A 53 1.50 0.39 5.94
C TRP A 53 -0.01 0.45 6.07
N SER A 54 -0.72 -0.29 5.23
CA SER A 54 -2.18 -0.22 5.20
C SER A 54 -2.78 -0.69 6.52
N HIS A 55 -2.21 -1.72 7.14
CA HIS A 55 -2.64 -2.21 8.45
C HIS A 55 -2.54 -1.14 9.53
N ALA A 56 -1.42 -0.38 9.59
CA ALA A 56 -1.25 0.67 10.60
C ALA A 56 -2.38 1.72 10.55
N TYR A 57 -2.78 2.15 9.34
CA TYR A 57 -3.84 3.15 9.18
C TYR A 57 -5.25 2.57 9.33
N LEU A 58 -5.49 1.35 8.82
CA LEU A 58 -6.79 0.69 8.95
C LEU A 58 -7.11 0.35 10.41
N TYR A 59 -6.13 -0.11 11.17
CA TYR A 59 -6.29 -0.46 12.58
C TYR A 59 -6.60 0.76 13.46
N GLU A 60 -5.99 1.90 13.16
CA GLU A 60 -6.25 3.17 13.86
C GLU A 60 -7.48 3.92 13.34
N PHE A 61 -8.26 3.33 12.43
CA PHE A 61 -9.43 3.98 11.78
C PHE A 61 -9.08 5.28 11.03
N ARG A 62 -7.80 5.45 10.64
CA ARG A 62 -7.28 6.64 9.94
C ARG A 62 -7.43 6.50 8.43
N TYR A 63 -8.69 6.32 8.02
CA TYR A 63 -9.00 5.90 6.66
C TYR A 63 -8.66 6.96 5.62
N LEU A 64 -8.92 8.23 5.93
CA LEU A 64 -8.63 9.34 5.02
C LEU A 64 -7.13 9.50 4.79
N GLU A 65 -6.34 9.48 5.86
CA GLU A 65 -4.89 9.62 5.76
C GLU A 65 -4.26 8.42 5.05
N GLY A 66 -4.73 7.20 5.34
CA GLY A 66 -4.28 6.00 4.64
C GLY A 66 -4.56 6.07 3.13
N LYS A 67 -5.77 6.52 2.75
CA LYS A 67 -6.13 6.73 1.34
C LYS A 67 -5.27 7.81 0.67
N GLN A 68 -5.06 8.95 1.34
CA GLN A 68 -4.26 10.06 0.82
C GLN A 68 -2.80 9.66 0.55
N LEU A 69 -2.25 8.72 1.31
CA LEU A 69 -0.90 8.20 1.09
C LEU A 69 -0.79 7.26 -0.10
N LEU A 70 -1.85 6.50 -0.39
CA LEU A 70 -1.90 5.55 -1.50
C LEU A 70 -2.26 6.21 -2.83
N ASN A 71 -3.09 7.25 -2.81
CA ASN A 71 -3.54 7.95 -4.01
C ASN A 71 -2.40 8.37 -4.96
N PRO A 72 -1.26 8.95 -4.49
CA PRO A 72 -0.16 9.28 -5.37
C PRO A 72 0.42 8.06 -6.10
N VAL A 73 0.60 6.94 -5.40
CA VAL A 73 1.10 5.70 -6.02
C VAL A 73 0.08 5.15 -7.01
N TRP A 74 -1.20 5.17 -6.65
CA TRP A 74 -2.29 4.75 -7.52
C TRP A 74 -2.32 5.55 -8.84
N THR A 75 -2.29 6.88 -8.76
CA THR A 75 -2.24 7.75 -9.96
C THR A 75 -1.03 7.41 -10.84
N LEU A 76 0.13 7.13 -10.24
CA LEU A 76 1.34 6.80 -10.98
C LEU A 76 1.26 5.44 -11.67
N ILE A 77 0.75 4.40 -10.99
CA ILE A 77 0.62 3.07 -11.59
C ILE A 77 -0.50 3.01 -12.63
N GLU A 78 -1.56 3.82 -12.48
CA GLU A 78 -2.58 4.01 -13.51
C GLU A 78 -2.00 4.68 -14.76
N ALA A 79 -1.27 5.78 -14.59
CA ALA A 79 -0.64 6.49 -15.69
C ALA A 79 0.41 5.63 -16.43
N ALA A 80 1.03 4.69 -15.72
CA ALA A 80 1.97 3.73 -16.28
C ALA A 80 1.30 2.45 -16.83
N GLU A 81 -0.04 2.37 -16.81
CA GLU A 81 -0.84 1.26 -17.35
C GLU A 81 -0.48 -0.11 -16.75
N TRP A 82 -0.20 -0.17 -15.45
CA TRP A 82 0.24 -1.42 -14.81
C TRP A 82 -0.80 -2.53 -14.80
N GLU A 83 -2.09 -2.19 -14.95
CA GLU A 83 -3.18 -3.15 -15.10
C GLU A 83 -2.98 -4.10 -16.30
N THR A 84 -2.43 -3.57 -17.39
CA THR A 84 -2.19 -4.30 -18.65
C THR A 84 -0.71 -4.55 -18.92
N ALA A 85 0.17 -4.30 -17.94
CA ALA A 85 1.60 -4.48 -18.11
C ALA A 85 1.98 -5.93 -18.44
N ALA A 86 3.00 -6.11 -19.29
CA ALA A 86 3.54 -7.42 -19.63
C ALA A 86 4.09 -8.14 -18.38
N SER A 87 4.67 -7.41 -17.43
CA SER A 87 5.14 -7.95 -16.16
C SER A 87 3.98 -8.41 -15.28
N SER A 88 3.97 -9.70 -14.94
CA SER A 88 3.02 -10.25 -13.96
C SER A 88 3.17 -9.61 -12.58
N LYS A 89 4.39 -9.20 -12.19
CA LYS A 89 4.63 -8.52 -10.90
C LYS A 89 4.03 -7.13 -10.87
N GLN A 90 4.14 -6.34 -11.94
CA GLN A 90 3.50 -5.02 -12.00
C GLN A 90 1.98 -5.14 -11.90
N ARG A 91 1.39 -6.10 -12.64
CA ARG A 91 -0.03 -6.41 -12.54
C ARG A 91 -0.45 -6.84 -11.13
N TRP A 92 0.35 -7.69 -10.47
CA TRP A 92 0.10 -8.10 -9.09
C TRP A 92 0.11 -6.92 -8.11
N VAL A 93 1.14 -6.08 -8.17
CA VAL A 93 1.24 -4.87 -7.32
C VAL A 93 0.08 -3.93 -7.58
N PHE A 94 -0.34 -3.77 -8.84
CA PHE A 94 -1.53 -2.99 -9.18
C PHE A 94 -2.79 -3.53 -8.47
N ALA A 95 -3.04 -4.84 -8.54
CA ALA A 95 -4.17 -5.47 -7.85
C ALA A 95 -4.09 -5.29 -6.33
N LEU A 96 -2.89 -5.36 -5.77
CA LEU A 96 -2.65 -5.17 -4.34
C LEU A 96 -2.96 -3.74 -3.89
N VAL A 97 -2.46 -2.72 -4.60
CA VAL A 97 -2.75 -1.30 -4.32
C VAL A 97 -4.25 -1.02 -4.43
N ALA A 98 -4.90 -1.52 -5.49
CA ALA A 98 -6.34 -1.38 -5.67
C ALA A 98 -7.13 -1.98 -4.48
N SER A 99 -6.71 -3.16 -4.00
CA SER A 99 -7.36 -3.86 -2.89
C SER A 99 -7.26 -3.09 -1.56
N TYR A 100 -6.12 -2.47 -1.27
CA TYR A 100 -5.98 -1.66 -0.06
C TYR A 100 -6.70 -0.32 -0.16
N LEU A 101 -6.66 0.34 -1.32
CA LEU A 101 -7.49 1.53 -1.55
C LEU A 101 -8.98 1.22 -1.40
N ALA A 102 -9.44 0.07 -1.86
CA ALA A 102 -10.83 -0.36 -1.68
C ALA A 102 -11.20 -0.48 -0.19
N GLN A 103 -10.31 -1.04 0.65
CA GLN A 103 -10.53 -1.11 2.10
C GLN A 103 -10.67 0.28 2.74
N PHE A 104 -9.82 1.23 2.34
CA PHE A 104 -9.97 2.62 2.79
C PHE A 104 -11.27 3.26 2.31
N CYS A 105 -11.70 2.98 1.08
CA CYS A 105 -12.98 3.45 0.55
C CYS A 105 -14.17 2.91 1.36
N VAL A 106 -14.14 1.66 1.82
CA VAL A 106 -15.17 1.10 2.72
C VAL A 106 -15.24 1.90 4.02
N GLY A 107 -14.09 2.14 4.67
CA GLY A 107 -14.03 2.93 5.90
C GLY A 107 -14.54 4.38 5.75
N LEU A 108 -14.45 4.93 4.54
CA LEU A 108 -14.94 6.27 4.18
C LEU A 108 -16.34 6.27 3.56
N SER A 109 -17.03 5.12 3.51
CA SER A 109 -18.34 4.96 2.85
C SER A 109 -18.37 5.36 1.36
N GLN A 110 -17.23 5.24 0.67
CA GLN A 110 -17.06 5.51 -0.77
C GLN A 110 -17.29 4.23 -1.58
N PHE A 111 -18.52 3.70 -1.55
CA PHE A 111 -18.81 2.36 -2.05
C PHE A 111 -18.64 2.21 -3.57
N ASP A 112 -18.99 3.22 -4.37
CA ASP A 112 -18.84 3.15 -5.83
C ASP A 112 -17.37 3.00 -6.24
N GLU A 113 -16.49 3.76 -5.60
CA GLU A 113 -15.04 3.69 -5.81
C GLU A 113 -14.47 2.35 -5.33
N CYS A 114 -14.93 1.86 -4.17
CA CYS A 114 -14.57 0.53 -3.68
C CYS A 114 -14.93 -0.56 -4.70
N VAL A 115 -16.14 -0.53 -5.26
CA VAL A 115 -16.58 -1.52 -6.25
C VAL A 115 -15.72 -1.46 -7.51
N LEU A 116 -15.40 -0.25 -7.99
CA LEU A 116 -14.54 -0.07 -9.14
C LEU A 116 -13.14 -0.67 -8.91
N LEU A 117 -12.52 -0.35 -7.77
CA LEU A 117 -11.20 -0.85 -7.39
C LEU A 117 -11.19 -2.37 -7.26
N CYS A 118 -12.19 -2.96 -6.60
CA CYS A 118 -12.32 -4.41 -6.47
C CYS A 118 -12.45 -5.11 -7.83
N LYS A 119 -13.25 -4.55 -8.76
CA LYS A 119 -13.40 -5.12 -10.10
C LYS A 119 -12.08 -5.13 -10.87
N ARG A 120 -11.30 -4.06 -10.77
CA ARG A 120 -9.99 -3.94 -11.43
C ARG A 120 -8.93 -4.84 -10.79
N ALA A 121 -8.96 -5.00 -9.47
CA ALA A 121 -8.11 -5.99 -8.81
C ALA A 121 -8.47 -7.42 -9.27
N LEU A 122 -9.76 -7.76 -9.28
CA LEU A 122 -10.25 -9.08 -9.67
C LEU A 122 -9.98 -9.41 -11.14
N SER A 123 -10.03 -8.44 -12.06
CA SER A 123 -9.72 -8.68 -13.49
C SER A 123 -8.32 -9.26 -13.67
N ILE A 124 -7.36 -8.84 -12.83
CA ILE A 124 -6.00 -9.35 -12.81
C ILE A 124 -5.91 -10.71 -12.11
N LEU A 125 -6.54 -10.84 -10.93
CA LEU A 125 -6.46 -12.05 -10.11
C LEU A 125 -7.18 -13.25 -10.73
N SER A 126 -8.22 -12.98 -11.53
CA SER A 126 -9.01 -13.98 -12.26
C SER A 126 -8.43 -14.33 -13.64
N ALA A 127 -7.41 -13.60 -14.10
CA ALA A 127 -6.79 -13.87 -15.38
C ALA A 127 -6.13 -15.26 -15.34
N PRO A 128 -6.39 -16.14 -16.32
CA PRO A 128 -5.77 -17.46 -16.35
C PRO A 128 -4.25 -17.30 -16.34
N ALA A 129 -3.57 -18.06 -15.48
CA ALA A 129 -2.12 -18.11 -15.45
C ALA A 129 -1.62 -18.46 -16.85
N LYS A 130 -0.98 -17.50 -17.53
CA LYS A 130 -0.30 -17.78 -18.80
C LYS A 130 0.93 -18.62 -18.47
N ASN A 131 0.78 -19.94 -18.52
CA ASN A 131 1.89 -20.91 -18.54
C ASN A 131 2.61 -20.83 -19.88
#